data_AF-A0A922XKW6-F1
#
_entry.id   AF-A0A922XKW6-F1
#
_cell.length_a   1.000
_cell.length_b   1.000
_cell.length_c   1.000
_cell.angle_alpha   90.00
_cell.angle_beta   90.00
_cell.angle_gamma   90.00
#
_symmetry.space_group_name_H-M   'P 1'
#
loop_
_entity.id
_entity.type
_entity.pdbx_description
1 polymer ?
#
loop_
_entity_poly.entity_id
_entity_poly.type
_entity_poly.pdbx_seq_one_letter_code
_entity_poly.pdbx_strand_id
1 'polypeptide(L)'
;MKKVVKFLGKLFLGFIVLLLVAIFIFWIKNQIFIGGVNDATIAYLDRNKKSIDRATIAQHPEIALFDSEFYASQVFLLGETHGYADVQQIDQYMIRHLNQKWGVRFYLAEIDTSRANALNTFLRKETKDTALLKQVVRDIATRIPQLSSQELYDKWISLYDYNNGLSDSLKITVIGVDQDFNDTTTTISRDSSMLVNFKRTVE
;
A
#
# COMPACT_ATOMS: atom_id res chain seq x y z
N MET A 1 -41.94 28.56 -36.36
CA MET A 1 -42.27 28.01 -35.02
C MET A 1 -42.39 26.49 -35.00
N LYS A 2 -43.32 25.84 -35.73
CA LYS A 2 -43.51 24.36 -35.69
C LYS A 2 -42.25 23.52 -36.01
N LYS A 3 -41.42 23.95 -36.98
CA LYS A 3 -40.17 23.24 -37.34
C LYS A 3 -39.11 23.31 -36.25
N VAL A 4 -38.99 24.46 -35.57
CA VAL A 4 -38.05 24.68 -34.46
C VAL A 4 -38.45 23.85 -33.23
N VAL A 5 -39.74 23.83 -32.89
CA VAL A 5 -40.26 22.99 -31.80
C VAL A 5 -40.01 21.50 -32.06
N LYS A 6 -40.23 21.02 -33.30
CA LYS A 6 -39.92 19.65 -33.68
C LYS A 6 -38.42 19.32 -33.61
N PHE A 7 -37.55 20.28 -33.95
CA PHE A 7 -36.10 20.12 -33.85
C PHE A 7 -35.62 20.05 -32.39
N LEU A 8 -36.09 20.97 -31.54
CA LEU A 8 -35.80 20.97 -30.10
C LEU A 8 -36.32 19.69 -29.42
N GLY A 9 -37.51 19.20 -29.81
CA GLY A 9 -38.04 17.93 -29.30
C GLY A 9 -37.16 16.72 -29.65
N LYS A 10 -36.57 16.69 -30.86
CA LYS A 10 -35.63 15.63 -31.26
C LYS A 10 -34.30 15.71 -30.48
N LEU A 11 -33.78 16.92 -30.24
CA LEU A 11 -32.59 17.11 -29.41
C LEU A 11 -32.82 16.66 -27.98
N PHE A 12 -33.96 17.03 -27.39
CA PHE A 12 -34.34 16.61 -26.05
C PHE A 12 -34.50 15.09 -25.94
N LEU A 13 -35.15 14.47 -26.92
CA LEU A 13 -35.26 13.01 -26.97
C LEU A 13 -33.89 12.34 -27.10
N GLY A 14 -33.00 12.88 -27.94
CA GLY A 14 -31.62 12.39 -28.08
C GLY A 14 -30.84 12.46 -26.76
N PHE A 15 -30.98 13.56 -26.01
CA PHE A 15 -30.37 13.70 -24.70
C PHE A 15 -30.90 12.67 -23.69
N ILE A 16 -32.22 12.43 -23.66
CA ILE A 16 -32.81 11.38 -22.82
C ILE A 16 -32.26 10.01 -23.17
N VAL A 17 -32.16 9.68 -24.46
CA VAL A 17 -31.61 8.38 -24.89
C VAL A 17 -30.16 8.22 -24.45
N LEU A 18 -29.31 9.26 -24.60
CA LEU A 18 -27.94 9.21 -24.13
C LEU A 18 -27.84 9.02 -22.61
N LEU A 19 -28.70 9.68 -21.85
CA LEU A 19 -28.76 9.54 -20.39
C LEU A 19 -29.20 8.13 -19.97
N LEU A 20 -30.20 7.56 -20.65
CA LEU A 20 -30.65 6.18 -20.42
C LEU A 20 -29.55 5.16 -20.78
N VAL A 21 -28.83 5.38 -21.87
CA VAL A 21 -27.68 4.53 -22.25
C VAL A 21 -26.58 4.61 -21.19
N ALA A 22 -26.26 5.80 -20.68
CA ALA A 22 -25.27 5.96 -19.62
C ALA A 22 -25.68 5.25 -18.32
N ILE A 23 -26.96 5.37 -17.91
CA ILE A 23 -27.52 4.66 -16.76
C ILE A 23 -27.46 3.14 -16.99
N PHE A 24 -27.82 2.67 -18.18
CA PHE A 24 -27.81 1.25 -18.51
C PHE A 24 -26.40 0.67 -18.50
N ILE A 25 -25.41 1.39 -19.06
CA ILE A 25 -24.00 1.01 -18.99
C ILE A 25 -23.53 0.95 -17.53
N PHE A 26 -23.86 1.96 -16.73
CA PHE A 26 -23.52 1.97 -15.31
C PHE A 26 -24.15 0.80 -14.56
N TRP A 27 -25.43 0.50 -14.82
CA TRP A 27 -26.14 -0.62 -14.22
C TRP A 27 -25.55 -1.98 -14.63
N ILE A 28 -25.28 -2.20 -15.92
CA ILE A 28 -24.64 -3.42 -16.41
C ILE A 28 -23.27 -3.60 -15.75
N LYS A 29 -22.44 -2.55 -15.74
CA LYS A 29 -21.13 -2.62 -15.09
C LYS A 29 -21.29 -2.98 -13.62
N ASN A 30 -22.19 -2.32 -12.89
CA ASN A 30 -22.38 -2.61 -11.48
C ASN A 30 -22.83 -4.06 -11.25
N GLN A 31 -23.75 -4.60 -12.06
CA GLN A 31 -24.21 -5.99 -11.91
C GLN A 31 -23.17 -7.04 -12.33
N ILE A 32 -22.43 -6.81 -13.42
CA ILE A 32 -21.42 -7.75 -13.91
C ILE A 32 -20.18 -7.78 -12.98
N PHE A 33 -19.83 -6.64 -12.37
CA PHE A 33 -18.63 -6.52 -11.52
C PHE A 33 -18.86 -6.88 -10.04
N ILE A 34 -20.09 -7.11 -9.58
CA ILE A 34 -20.35 -7.52 -8.18
C ILE A 34 -19.89 -8.97 -7.91
N GLY A 35 -19.59 -9.75 -8.95
CA GLY A 35 -19.20 -11.15 -8.81
C GLY A 35 -20.36 -12.02 -8.31
N GLY A 36 -20.15 -13.34 -8.24
CA GLY A 36 -21.14 -14.25 -7.68
C GLY A 36 -21.09 -14.26 -6.16
N VAL A 37 -22.25 -14.34 -5.50
CA VAL A 37 -22.36 -14.60 -4.07
C VAL A 37 -22.36 -16.11 -3.87
N ASN A 38 -21.41 -16.63 -3.10
CA ASN A 38 -21.39 -18.03 -2.67
C ASN A 38 -21.54 -18.08 -1.15
N ASP A 39 -22.74 -18.42 -0.69
CA ASP A 39 -23.08 -18.41 0.74
C ASP A 39 -22.20 -19.36 1.56
N ALA A 40 -21.80 -20.50 0.99
CA ALA A 40 -20.92 -21.44 1.67
C ALA A 40 -19.52 -20.84 1.88
N THR A 41 -18.98 -20.16 0.86
CA THR A 41 -17.71 -19.43 0.96
C THR A 41 -17.80 -18.30 1.96
N ILE A 42 -18.87 -17.51 1.94
CA ILE A 42 -19.07 -16.39 2.87
C ILE A 42 -19.16 -16.91 4.30
N ALA A 43 -19.96 -17.95 4.56
CA ALA A 43 -20.08 -18.56 5.87
C ALA A 43 -18.78 -19.22 6.35
N TYR A 44 -17.96 -19.74 5.43
CA TYR A 44 -16.62 -20.23 5.76
C TYR A 44 -15.71 -19.08 6.19
N LEU A 45 -15.62 -18.01 5.40
CA LEU A 45 -14.78 -16.84 5.72
C LEU A 45 -15.23 -16.16 7.02
N ASP A 46 -16.55 -16.05 7.26
CA ASP A 46 -17.09 -15.45 8.47
C ASP A 46 -16.69 -16.22 9.73
N ARG A 47 -16.67 -17.57 9.66
CA ARG A 47 -16.24 -18.44 10.76
C ARG A 47 -14.73 -18.49 10.96
N ASN A 48 -13.94 -18.18 9.93
CA ASN A 48 -12.47 -18.34 9.95
C ASN A 48 -11.70 -17.02 9.86
N LYS A 49 -12.38 -15.87 9.88
CA LYS A 49 -11.72 -14.56 9.93
C LYS A 49 -11.25 -14.23 11.34
N LYS A 50 -10.18 -13.46 11.44
CA LYS A 50 -9.80 -12.73 12.65
C LYS A 50 -10.01 -11.24 12.40
N SER A 51 -10.65 -10.55 13.32
CA SER A 51 -10.75 -9.09 13.23
C SER A 51 -9.44 -8.47 13.70
N ILE A 52 -8.93 -7.53 12.92
CA ILE A 52 -7.79 -6.69 13.26
C ILE A 52 -8.32 -5.27 13.20
N ASP A 53 -8.49 -4.63 14.36
CA ASP A 53 -8.86 -3.22 14.44
C ASP A 53 -7.76 -2.39 15.09
N ARG A 54 -7.90 -1.06 15.00
CA ARG A 54 -6.90 -0.10 15.49
C ARG A 54 -6.71 -0.20 17.01
N ALA A 55 -7.77 -0.45 17.77
CA ALA A 55 -7.69 -0.55 19.22
C ALA A 55 -6.97 -1.83 19.65
N THR A 56 -7.25 -2.92 18.95
CA THR A 56 -6.68 -4.25 19.09
C THR A 56 -5.18 -4.25 18.78
N ILE A 57 -4.78 -3.60 17.67
CA ILE A 57 -3.37 -3.33 17.32
C ILE A 57 -2.65 -2.52 18.40
N ALA A 58 -3.31 -1.51 18.99
CA ALA A 58 -2.70 -0.63 19.96
C ALA A 58 -2.55 -1.25 21.36
N GLN A 59 -3.47 -2.15 21.76
CA GLN A 59 -3.54 -2.71 23.12
C GLN A 59 -2.85 -4.06 23.26
N HIS A 60 -2.68 -4.81 22.16
CA HIS A 60 -2.17 -6.17 22.23
C HIS A 60 -1.14 -6.45 21.11
N PRO A 61 0.13 -6.05 21.28
CA PRO A 61 1.22 -6.41 20.37
C PRO A 61 1.58 -7.91 20.42
N GLU A 62 0.81 -8.71 21.15
CA GLU A 62 1.02 -10.13 21.41
C GLU A 62 -0.07 -10.99 20.78
N ILE A 63 -1.03 -10.40 20.05
CA ILE A 63 -2.09 -11.19 19.42
C ILE A 63 -1.41 -12.22 18.52
N ALA A 64 -1.66 -13.49 18.80
CA ALA A 64 -1.36 -14.60 17.91
C ALA A 64 -2.27 -14.49 16.69
N LEU A 65 -2.01 -13.48 15.85
CA LEU A 65 -2.64 -13.31 14.55
C LEU A 65 -2.32 -14.56 13.73
N PHE A 66 -1.07 -14.99 13.83
CA PHE A 66 -0.52 -16.12 13.11
C PHE A 66 -0.05 -17.22 14.07
N ASP A 67 0.05 -18.43 13.54
CA ASP A 67 0.56 -19.60 14.26
C ASP A 67 2.10 -19.65 14.25
N SER A 68 2.65 -20.69 14.86
CA SER A 68 4.10 -20.91 14.91
C SER A 68 4.72 -21.16 13.54
N GLU A 69 3.98 -21.68 12.57
CA GLU A 69 4.51 -21.94 11.22
C GLU A 69 4.79 -20.64 10.47
N PHE A 70 3.88 -19.67 10.58
CA PHE A 70 4.13 -18.32 10.09
C PHE A 70 5.42 -17.74 10.68
N TYR A 71 5.58 -17.82 12.00
CA TYR A 71 6.75 -17.26 12.69
C TYR A 71 8.06 -18.04 12.47
N ALA A 72 8.00 -19.26 11.93
CA ALA A 72 9.18 -19.98 11.47
C ALA A 72 9.72 -19.46 10.12
N SER A 73 8.99 -18.55 9.45
CA SER A 73 9.40 -17.96 8.18
C SER A 73 10.53 -16.94 8.35
N GLN A 74 11.42 -16.87 7.37
CA GLN A 74 12.47 -15.84 7.30
C GLN A 74 12.03 -14.61 6.50
N VAL A 75 11.03 -14.77 5.63
CA VAL A 75 10.50 -13.73 4.74
C VAL A 75 9.01 -13.62 4.98
N PHE A 76 8.56 -12.40 5.21
CA PHE A 76 7.15 -12.06 5.43
C PHE A 76 6.72 -11.10 4.33
N LEU A 77 5.64 -11.43 3.62
CA LEU A 77 5.11 -10.61 2.54
C LEU A 77 3.80 -9.97 2.99
N LEU A 78 3.74 -8.65 2.91
CA LEU A 78 2.51 -7.88 3.10
C LEU A 78 2.10 -7.32 1.75
N GLY A 79 1.04 -7.91 1.17
CA GLY A 79 0.39 -7.33 -0.01
C GLY A 79 -0.58 -6.23 0.41
N GLU A 80 -0.62 -5.13 -0.36
CA GLU A 80 -1.50 -4.00 -0.07
C GLU A 80 -2.34 -3.56 -1.26
N THR A 81 -3.46 -2.89 -0.95
CA THR A 81 -4.17 -2.06 -1.91
C THR A 81 -3.78 -0.61 -1.66
N HIS A 82 -3.14 0.05 -2.63
CA HIS A 82 -2.71 1.43 -2.46
C HIS A 82 -3.91 2.38 -2.29
N GLY A 83 -3.68 3.50 -1.59
CA GLY A 83 -4.69 4.54 -1.37
C GLY A 83 -5.61 4.31 -0.17
N TYR A 84 -5.32 3.31 0.66
CA TYR A 84 -6.09 3.02 1.87
C TYR A 84 -5.28 3.33 3.14
N ALA A 85 -5.82 4.19 4.01
CA ALA A 85 -5.17 4.64 5.24
C ALA A 85 -4.84 3.50 6.22
N ASP A 86 -5.73 2.49 6.32
CA ASP A 86 -5.58 1.39 7.27
C ASP A 86 -4.42 0.44 6.90
N VAL A 87 -4.06 0.38 5.62
CA VAL A 87 -2.93 -0.41 5.15
C VAL A 87 -1.63 0.07 5.79
N GLN A 88 -1.40 1.39 5.84
CA GLN A 88 -0.16 1.95 6.42
C GLN A 88 -0.04 1.65 7.93
N GLN A 89 -1.17 1.54 8.62
CA GLN A 89 -1.22 1.20 10.04
C GLN A 89 -0.95 -0.29 10.27
N ILE A 90 -1.52 -1.17 9.44
CA ILE A 90 -1.23 -2.60 9.47
C ILE A 90 0.25 -2.84 9.18
N ASP A 91 0.79 -2.18 8.17
CA ASP A 91 2.21 -2.27 7.80
C ASP A 91 3.13 -1.83 8.96
N GLN A 92 2.85 -0.67 9.56
CA GLN A 92 3.56 -0.18 10.74
C GLN A 92 3.50 -1.17 11.92
N TYR A 93 2.32 -1.73 12.19
CA TYR A 93 2.14 -2.72 13.23
C TYR A 93 2.97 -3.98 12.96
N MET A 94 2.87 -4.52 11.74
CA MET A 94 3.53 -5.77 11.37
C MET A 94 5.05 -5.67 11.47
N ILE A 95 5.67 -4.58 10.98
CA ILE A 95 7.13 -4.43 11.08
C ILE A 95 7.59 -4.31 12.54
N ARG A 96 6.85 -3.59 13.39
CA ARG A 96 7.17 -3.47 14.81
C ARG A 96 6.99 -4.81 15.52
N HIS A 97 5.88 -5.49 15.29
CA HIS A 97 5.57 -6.81 15.87
C HIS A 97 6.65 -7.83 15.54
N LEU A 98 7.00 -7.96 14.26
CA LEU A 98 8.01 -8.91 13.80
C LEU A 98 9.42 -8.55 14.28
N ASN A 99 9.74 -7.26 14.40
CA ASN A 99 11.00 -6.81 14.99
C ASN A 99 11.09 -7.18 16.48
N GLN A 100 10.03 -6.91 17.26
CA GLN A 100 10.00 -7.22 18.69
C GLN A 100 10.04 -8.73 18.97
N LYS A 101 9.29 -9.52 18.20
CA LYS A 101 9.16 -10.96 18.42
C LYS A 101 10.33 -11.76 17.89
N TRP A 102 10.83 -11.42 16.71
CA TRP A 102 11.76 -12.26 15.95
C TRP A 102 12.97 -11.52 15.40
N GLY A 103 13.17 -10.25 15.78
CA GLY A 103 14.32 -9.48 15.35
C GLY A 103 14.32 -9.16 13.85
N VAL A 104 13.15 -9.21 13.19
CA VAL A 104 13.03 -8.80 11.80
C VAL A 104 13.44 -7.34 11.68
N ARG A 105 14.49 -7.09 10.90
CA ARG A 105 15.13 -5.76 10.79
C ARG A 105 15.22 -5.27 9.36
N PHE A 106 14.94 -6.11 8.37
CA PHE A 106 14.99 -5.71 6.97
C PHE A 106 13.58 -5.48 6.47
N TYR A 107 13.28 -4.25 6.08
CA TYR A 107 12.00 -3.85 5.51
C TYR A 107 12.15 -3.72 4.00
N LEU A 108 11.64 -4.71 3.27
CA LEU A 108 11.66 -4.72 1.81
C LEU A 108 10.52 -3.87 1.27
N ALA A 109 10.85 -2.78 0.58
CA ALA A 109 9.90 -1.76 0.15
C ALA A 109 9.76 -1.69 -1.38
N GLU A 110 8.53 -1.48 -1.85
CA GLU A 110 8.20 -1.20 -3.25
C GLU A 110 8.56 0.24 -3.64
N ILE A 111 9.82 0.61 -3.43
CA ILE A 111 10.43 1.89 -3.81
C ILE A 111 11.84 1.62 -4.33
N ASP A 112 12.42 2.59 -5.03
CA ASP A 112 13.79 2.47 -5.50
C ASP A 112 14.84 2.54 -4.37
N THR A 113 16.07 2.12 -4.67
CA THR A 113 17.19 2.14 -3.72
C THR A 113 17.51 3.56 -3.21
N SER A 114 17.29 4.60 -4.02
CA SER A 114 17.58 5.99 -3.65
C SER A 114 16.66 6.50 -2.55
N ARG A 115 15.33 6.30 -2.70
CA ARG A 115 14.33 6.66 -1.69
C ARG A 115 14.46 5.78 -0.46
N ALA A 116 14.79 4.50 -0.61
CA ALA A 116 15.11 3.63 0.52
C ALA A 116 16.32 4.14 1.33
N ASN A 117 17.38 4.60 0.65
CA ASN A 117 18.54 5.20 1.30
C ASN A 117 18.20 6.52 2.00
N ALA A 118 17.31 7.33 1.43
CA ALA A 118 16.80 8.54 2.08
C ALA A 118 16.01 8.20 3.36
N LEU A 119 15.17 7.16 3.35
CA LEU A 119 14.49 6.65 4.55
C LEU A 119 15.49 6.12 5.59
N ASN A 120 16.48 5.33 5.18
CA ASN A 120 17.53 4.86 6.09
C ASN A 120 18.34 6.00 6.71
N THR A 121 18.55 7.09 5.95
CA THR A 121 19.19 8.29 6.48
C THR A 121 18.30 8.95 7.51
N PHE A 122 17.01 9.14 7.20
CA PHE A 122 16.02 9.66 8.13
C PHE A 122 15.97 8.84 9.44
N LEU A 123 15.88 7.51 9.36
CA LEU A 123 15.79 6.60 10.51
C LEU A 123 17.03 6.55 11.40
N ARG A 124 18.20 7.01 10.91
CA ARG A 124 19.48 6.97 11.63
C ARG A 124 19.95 8.31 12.16
N LYS A 125 19.33 9.41 11.73
CA LYS A 125 19.69 10.76 12.20
C LYS A 125 19.34 10.91 13.69
N GLU A 126 20.22 11.55 14.45
CA GLU A 126 19.98 11.91 15.85
C GLU A 126 18.76 12.83 16.02
N THR A 127 18.51 13.70 15.03
CA THR A 127 17.35 14.60 14.99
C THR A 127 16.41 14.20 13.86
N LYS A 128 15.11 14.13 14.17
CA LYS A 128 14.03 13.78 13.23
C LYS A 128 13.93 14.78 12.08
N ASP A 129 14.49 14.44 10.93
CA ASP A 129 14.51 15.29 9.73
C ASP A 129 13.19 15.18 8.95
N THR A 130 12.18 15.92 9.40
CA THR A 130 10.86 15.93 8.77
C THR A 130 10.86 16.52 7.35
N ALA A 131 11.85 17.33 6.99
CA ALA A 131 11.96 17.89 5.65
C ALA A 131 12.38 16.83 4.64
N LEU A 132 13.38 16.01 4.99
CA LEU A 132 13.80 14.84 4.21
C LEU A 132 12.64 13.87 4.04
N LEU A 133 11.92 13.54 5.13
CA LEU A 133 10.80 12.61 5.05
C LEU A 133 9.67 13.15 4.15
N LYS A 134 9.30 14.43 4.27
CA LYS A 134 8.32 15.06 3.38
C LYS A 134 8.76 15.01 1.92
N GLN A 135 10.07 15.12 1.65
CA GLN A 135 10.59 14.99 0.29
C GLN A 135 10.42 13.56 -0.22
N VAL A 136 10.79 12.56 0.55
CA VAL A 136 10.60 11.14 0.19
C VAL A 136 9.14 10.83 -0.12
N VAL A 137 8.21 11.27 0.73
CA VAL A 137 6.76 11.05 0.52
C VAL A 137 6.30 11.67 -0.80
N ARG A 138 6.73 12.91 -1.10
CA ARG A 138 6.43 13.55 -2.39
C ARG A 138 7.06 12.83 -3.57
N ASP A 139 8.29 12.35 -3.42
CA ASP A 139 8.99 11.64 -4.50
C ASP A 139 8.34 10.30 -4.81
N ILE A 140 7.73 9.63 -3.83
CA ILE A 140 6.95 8.40 -4.06
C ILE A 140 5.74 8.67 -4.97
N ALA A 141 5.18 9.89 -4.92
CA ALA A 141 4.04 10.25 -5.74
C ALA A 141 4.31 10.18 -7.26
N THR A 142 5.58 10.25 -7.68
CA THR A 142 5.94 10.19 -9.11
C THR A 142 5.62 8.83 -9.72
N ARG A 143 5.64 7.76 -8.91
CA ARG A 143 5.41 6.38 -9.35
C ARG A 143 4.13 5.79 -8.76
N ILE A 144 3.89 6.01 -7.48
CA ILE A 144 2.77 5.44 -6.73
C ILE A 144 2.01 6.59 -6.03
N PRO A 145 1.28 7.44 -6.77
CA PRO A 145 0.61 8.62 -6.22
C PRO A 145 -0.37 8.28 -5.11
N GLN A 146 -0.99 7.09 -5.16
CA GLN A 146 -1.94 6.63 -4.14
C GLN A 146 -1.26 6.34 -2.79
N LEU A 147 0.06 6.14 -2.76
CA LEU A 147 0.83 5.87 -1.54
C LEU A 147 1.34 7.16 -0.88
N SER A 148 1.47 8.26 -1.64
CA SER A 148 1.92 9.55 -1.12
C SER A 148 0.83 10.22 -0.27
N SER A 149 0.73 9.83 1.00
CA SER A 149 -0.31 10.29 1.93
C SER A 149 0.25 10.76 3.27
N GLN A 150 -0.63 11.35 4.09
CA GLN A 150 -0.32 11.71 5.47
C GLN A 150 -0.03 10.46 6.31
N GLU A 151 -0.73 9.36 6.06
CA GLU A 151 -0.53 8.09 6.77
C GLU A 151 0.84 7.46 6.47
N LEU A 152 1.33 7.57 5.23
CA LEU A 152 2.70 7.14 4.91
C LEU A 152 3.73 7.98 5.69
N TYR A 153 3.54 9.30 5.74
CA TYR A 153 4.38 10.20 6.52
C TYR A 153 4.36 9.83 8.01
N ASP A 154 3.18 9.66 8.59
CA ASP A 154 3.00 9.34 10.02
C ASP A 154 3.57 7.97 10.38
N LYS A 155 3.43 6.97 9.49
CA LYS A 155 4.09 5.65 9.64
C LYS A 155 5.59 5.82 9.85
N TRP A 156 6.26 6.55 8.95
CA TRP A 156 7.70 6.73 9.03
C TRP A 156 8.13 7.60 10.21
N ILE A 157 7.34 8.61 10.61
CA ILE A 157 7.56 9.35 11.86
C ILE A 157 7.53 8.41 13.06
N SER A 158 6.55 7.51 13.14
CA SER A 158 6.47 6.55 14.24
C SER A 158 7.61 5.52 14.18
N LEU A 159 7.99 5.05 12.99
CA LEU A 159 9.10 4.12 12.84
C LEU A 159 10.44 4.75 13.20
N TYR A 160 10.62 6.05 13.00
CA TYR A 160 11.80 6.77 13.52
C TYR A 160 11.87 6.68 15.04
N ASP A 161 10.78 7.02 15.73
CA ASP A 161 10.76 7.00 17.20
C ASP A 161 11.00 5.59 17.75
N TYR A 162 10.38 4.59 17.10
CA TYR A 162 10.60 3.20 17.41
C TYR A 162 12.07 2.79 17.20
N ASN A 163 12.63 3.08 16.02
CA ASN A 163 13.98 2.68 15.63
C ASN A 163 15.07 3.32 16.47
N ASN A 164 14.88 4.57 16.90
CA ASN A 164 15.82 5.29 17.76
C ASN A 164 15.89 4.67 19.17
N GLY A 165 14.83 3.99 19.61
CA GLY A 165 14.80 3.27 20.89
C GLY A 165 15.41 1.86 20.86
N LEU A 166 15.80 1.35 19.69
CA LEU A 166 16.36 0.01 19.53
C LEU A 166 17.88 -0.01 19.72
N SER A 167 18.38 -1.17 20.16
CA SER A 167 19.82 -1.47 20.04
C SER A 167 20.21 -1.57 18.57
N ASP A 168 21.47 -1.26 18.24
CA ASP A 168 21.95 -1.23 16.86
C ASP A 168 21.73 -2.55 16.10
N SER A 169 21.76 -3.69 16.80
CA SER A 169 21.50 -5.03 16.24
C SER A 169 20.06 -5.27 15.77
N LEU A 170 19.11 -4.47 16.25
CA LEU A 170 17.68 -4.58 15.98
C LEU A 170 17.13 -3.44 15.11
N LYS A 171 17.94 -2.42 14.83
CA LYS A 171 17.51 -1.28 14.02
C LYS A 171 17.04 -1.72 12.64
N ILE A 172 15.88 -1.20 12.26
CA ILE A 172 15.23 -1.41 10.97
C ILE A 172 16.05 -0.73 9.87
N THR A 173 16.27 -1.47 8.79
CA THR A 173 16.90 -1.02 7.55
C THR A 173 15.93 -1.26 6.40
N VAL A 174 15.65 -0.22 5.63
CA VAL A 174 14.81 -0.23 4.44
C VAL A 174 15.62 -0.67 3.24
N ILE A 175 15.10 -1.61 2.47
CA ILE A 175 15.67 -2.06 1.21
C ILE A 175 14.68 -1.73 0.10
N GLY A 176 15.09 -0.86 -0.82
CA GLY A 176 14.31 -0.54 -2.01
C GLY A 176 14.67 -1.47 -3.15
N VAL A 177 13.69 -2.19 -3.69
CA VAL A 177 13.87 -3.11 -4.82
C VAL A 177 13.31 -2.58 -6.13
N ASP A 178 12.48 -1.55 -6.13
CA ASP A 178 11.90 -1.05 -7.38
C ASP A 178 12.97 -0.51 -8.35
N GLN A 179 12.60 -0.44 -9.62
CA GLN A 179 13.37 0.30 -10.62
C GLN A 179 13.53 1.75 -10.14
N ASP A 180 14.72 2.34 -10.37
CA ASP A 180 14.94 3.76 -10.11
C ASP A 180 13.89 4.61 -10.81
N PHE A 181 13.21 5.47 -10.04
CA PHE A 181 12.11 6.29 -10.56
C PHE A 181 12.56 7.27 -11.65
N ASN A 182 13.86 7.55 -11.72
CA ASN A 182 14.48 8.44 -12.70
C ASN A 182 15.15 7.67 -13.85
N ASP A 183 15.22 6.33 -13.80
CA ASP A 183 15.88 5.54 -14.83
C ASP A 183 14.97 5.33 -16.05
N THR A 184 15.26 6.09 -17.11
CA THR A 184 14.61 5.98 -18.42
C THR A 184 15.43 5.14 -19.42
N THR A 185 16.51 4.50 -18.97
CA THR A 185 17.49 3.83 -19.82
C THR A 185 17.38 2.32 -19.79
N THR A 186 16.83 1.74 -18.71
CA THR A 186 16.63 0.30 -18.61
C THR A 186 15.66 -0.21 -19.67
N THR A 187 16.03 -1.33 -20.30
CA THR A 187 15.25 -2.00 -21.34
C THR A 187 14.46 -3.19 -20.81
N ILE A 188 14.67 -3.55 -19.53
CA ILE A 188 13.96 -4.65 -18.88
C ILE A 188 12.71 -4.12 -18.17
N SER A 189 11.73 -5.01 -17.99
CA SER A 189 10.50 -4.66 -17.29
C SER A 189 10.78 -4.24 -15.83
N ARG A 190 9.83 -3.53 -15.23
CA ARG A 190 9.88 -3.17 -13.81
C ARG A 190 10.06 -4.40 -12.91
N ASP A 191 9.26 -5.44 -13.12
CA ASP A 191 9.32 -6.66 -12.31
C ASP A 191 10.66 -7.38 -12.46
N SER A 192 11.23 -7.37 -13.68
CA SER A 192 12.59 -7.86 -13.91
C SER A 192 13.64 -7.02 -13.18
N SER A 193 13.47 -5.69 -13.15
CA SER A 193 14.34 -4.79 -12.39
C SER A 193 14.26 -5.06 -10.90
N MET A 194 13.05 -5.30 -10.38
CA MET A 194 12.82 -5.68 -8.98
C MET A 194 13.54 -6.96 -8.60
N LEU A 195 13.47 -7.99 -9.44
CA LEU A 195 14.18 -9.24 -9.21
C LEU A 195 15.70 -9.04 -9.22
N VAL A 196 16.23 -8.26 -10.16
CA VAL A 196 17.67 -7.96 -10.25
C VAL A 196 18.14 -7.19 -9.01
N ASN A 197 17.39 -6.17 -8.59
CA ASN A 197 17.71 -5.35 -7.42
C ASN A 197 17.62 -6.15 -6.12
N PHE A 198 16.61 -7.02 -6.00
CA PHE A 198 16.50 -7.94 -4.87
C PHE A 198 17.73 -8.84 -4.77
N LYS A 199 18.09 -9.53 -5.86
CA LYS A 199 19.29 -10.40 -5.90
C LYS A 199 20.54 -9.66 -5.49
N ARG A 200 20.79 -8.46 -6.05
CA ARG A 200 21.93 -7.61 -5.69
C ARG A 200 21.99 -7.20 -4.21
N THR A 201 20.85 -7.25 -3.50
CA THR A 201 20.80 -6.87 -2.09
C THR A 201 20.99 -8.06 -1.15
N VAL A 202 20.68 -9.28 -1.61
CA VAL A 202 20.69 -10.49 -0.77
C VAL A 202 21.82 -11.47 -1.11
N GLU A 203 22.42 -11.35 -2.29
CA GLU A 203 23.62 -12.09 -2.76
C GLU A 203 24.89 -11.24 -2.61
#